data_AF-A0A1F9BYK0-F1
#
_entry.id   AF-A0A1F9BYK0-F1
#
_cell.length_a   1.000
_cell.length_b   1.000
_cell.length_c   1.000
_cell.angle_alpha   90.00
_cell.angle_beta   90.00
_cell.angle_gamma   90.00
#
_symmetry.space_group_name_H-M   'P 1'
#
loop_
_entity.id
_entity.type
_entity.pdbx_description
1 polymer ?
#
loop_
_entity_poly.entity_id
_entity_poly.type
_entity_poly.pdbx_seq_one_letter_code
_entity_poly.pdbx_strand_id
1 'polypeptide(L)'
;MNKKIFLAAIVVFVLWAVLAFIIHGVMLKAAYASTAQLWRPMAEMKMGLMYVSIFIAALAFSAIYGFLVTKKSLMAGLTYGLLYGIAVGVGMGYGSYSTMPIPYSMALTWFLGTVIEAILGGLVLGAIIKN
;
A
#
# COMPACT_ATOMS: atom_id res chain seq x y z
N MET A 1 -7.50 -7.69 -21.68
CA MET A 1 -6.54 -7.53 -20.56
C MET A 1 -6.59 -6.13 -19.94
N ASN A 2 -6.33 -5.05 -20.70
CA ASN A 2 -6.23 -3.68 -20.18
C ASN A 2 -7.44 -3.20 -19.36
N LYS A 3 -8.68 -3.52 -19.79
CA LYS A 3 -9.90 -3.21 -19.03
C LYS A 3 -9.93 -3.88 -17.64
N LYS A 4 -9.49 -5.15 -17.54
CA LYS A 4 -9.41 -5.89 -16.27
C LYS A 4 -8.33 -5.30 -15.36
N ILE A 5 -7.18 -4.91 -15.93
CA ILE A 5 -6.10 -4.24 -15.19
C ILE A 5 -6.59 -2.92 -14.60
N PHE A 6 -7.24 -2.09 -15.43
CA PHE A 6 -7.73 -0.78 -14.97
C PHE A 6 -8.83 -0.91 -13.91
N LEU A 7 -9.77 -1.85 -14.09
CA LEU A 7 -10.77 -2.16 -13.07
C LEU A 7 -10.11 -2.62 -11.75
N ALA A 8 -9.14 -3.53 -11.83
CA ALA A 8 -8.43 -4.01 -10.65
C ALA A 8 -7.67 -2.87 -9.94
N ALA A 9 -7.06 -1.96 -10.69
CA ALA A 9 -6.38 -0.78 -10.15
C ALA A 9 -7.33 0.13 -9.36
N ILE A 10 -8.55 0.36 -9.87
CA ILE A 10 -9.57 1.13 -9.14
C ILE A 10 -9.96 0.42 -7.84
N VAL A 11 -10.20 -0.89 -7.87
CA VAL A 11 -10.59 -1.65 -6.67
C VAL A 11 -9.45 -1.68 -5.65
N VAL A 12 -8.21 -1.88 -6.09
CA VAL A 12 -7.02 -1.82 -5.22
C VAL A 12 -6.83 -0.43 -4.63
N PHE A 13 -7.02 0.63 -5.42
CA PHE A 13 -6.94 2.01 -4.93
C PHE A 13 -7.95 2.28 -3.80
N VAL A 14 -9.21 1.86 -3.99
CA VAL A 14 -10.25 2.02 -2.96
C VAL A 14 -9.91 1.19 -1.71
N LEU A 15 -9.50 -0.06 -1.90
CA LEU A 15 -9.07 -0.94 -0.81
C LEU A 15 -7.93 -0.32 0.01
N TRP A 16 -6.88 0.15 -0.66
CA TRP A 16 -5.73 0.80 -0.01
C TRP A 16 -6.13 2.11 0.66
N ALA A 17 -7.03 2.92 0.08
CA ALA A 17 -7.51 4.14 0.73
C ALA A 17 -8.24 3.83 2.06
N VAL A 18 -9.05 2.75 2.09
CA VAL A 18 -9.74 2.31 3.31
C VAL A 18 -8.75 1.78 4.35
N LEU A 19 -7.81 0.92 3.94
CA LEU A 19 -6.79 0.37 4.85
C LEU A 19 -5.86 1.46 5.38
N ALA A 20 -5.45 2.40 4.53
CA ALA A 20 -4.66 3.56 4.91
C ALA A 20 -5.39 4.41 5.96
N PHE A 21 -6.70 4.61 5.85
CA PHE A 21 -7.47 5.29 6.89
C PHE A 21 -7.42 4.55 8.23
N ILE A 22 -7.56 3.21 8.22
CA ILE A 22 -7.49 2.39 9.44
C ILE A 22 -6.08 2.46 10.05
N ILE A 23 -5.05 2.23 9.24
CA ILE A 23 -3.66 2.19 9.70
C ILE A 23 -3.22 3.58 10.19
N HIS A 24 -3.42 4.62 9.39
CA HIS A 24 -2.90 5.96 9.67
C HIS A 24 -3.82 6.81 10.53
N GLY A 25 -5.14 6.74 10.31
CA GLY A 25 -6.13 7.54 11.02
C GLY A 25 -6.54 6.95 12.37
N VAL A 26 -6.43 5.64 12.55
CA VAL A 26 -6.82 4.94 13.80
C VAL A 26 -5.60 4.41 14.53
N MET A 27 -4.86 3.46 13.95
CA MET A 27 -3.79 2.75 14.66
C MET A 27 -2.60 3.66 14.99
N LEU A 28 -2.18 4.50 14.04
CA LEU A 28 -1.01 5.37 14.17
C LEU A 28 -1.32 6.76 14.73
N LYS A 29 -2.58 7.06 15.04
CA LYS A 29 -3.01 8.39 15.48
C LYS A 29 -2.17 8.92 16.65
N ALA A 30 -1.96 8.10 17.68
CA ALA A 30 -1.15 8.48 18.84
C ALA A 30 0.32 8.70 18.48
N ALA A 31 0.89 7.83 17.64
CA ALA A 31 2.28 7.94 17.20
C ALA A 31 2.52 9.18 16.32
N TYR A 32 1.53 9.58 15.51
CA TYR A 32 1.58 10.83 14.74
C TYR A 32 1.44 12.07 15.61
N ALA A 33 0.60 12.03 16.64
CA ALA A 33 0.52 13.12 17.61
C ALA A 33 1.86 13.32 18.35
N SER A 34 2.53 12.24 18.75
CA SER A 34 3.84 12.32 19.42
C SER A 34 5.01 12.66 18.50
N THR A 35 4.77 12.73 17.19
CA THR A 35 5.78 13.03 16.16
C THR A 35 5.35 14.18 15.25
N ALA A 36 4.45 15.05 15.71
CA ALA A 36 3.88 16.14 14.93
C ALA A 36 4.93 17.00 14.20
N GLN A 37 6.11 17.19 14.80
CA GLN A 37 7.24 17.92 14.25
C GLN A 37 7.83 17.32 12.96
N LEU A 38 7.59 16.04 12.67
CA LEU A 38 8.05 15.38 11.43
C LEU A 38 7.12 15.64 10.24
N TRP A 39 5.89 16.09 10.49
CA TRP A 39 4.84 16.18 9.50
C TRP A 39 4.57 17.62 9.09
N ARG A 40 4.10 17.81 7.86
CA ARG A 40 3.56 19.11 7.44
C ARG A 40 2.39 19.48 8.35
N PRO A 41 2.19 20.78 8.66
CA PRO A 41 0.95 21.24 9.27
C PRO A 41 -0.27 20.77 8.46
N MET A 42 -1.38 20.48 9.14
CA MET A 42 -2.57 19.89 8.50
C MET A 42 -3.08 20.73 7.31
N ALA A 43 -3.05 22.07 7.43
CA ALA A 43 -3.45 23.00 6.38
C ALA A 43 -2.52 22.97 5.14
N GLU A 44 -1.30 22.47 5.28
CA GLU A 44 -0.29 22.39 4.21
C GLU A 44 -0.18 20.98 3.60
N MET A 45 -0.87 20.00 4.18
CA MET A 45 -0.90 18.63 3.66
C MET A 45 -1.51 18.60 2.26
N LYS A 46 -0.79 18.01 1.32
CA LYS A 46 -1.18 17.94 -0.09
C LYS A 46 -2.05 16.71 -0.34
N MET A 47 -3.27 16.73 0.20
CA MET A 47 -4.20 15.58 0.17
C MET A 47 -4.47 15.08 -1.26
N GLY A 48 -4.65 15.99 -2.23
CA GLY A 48 -4.83 15.61 -3.64
C GLY A 48 -3.63 14.86 -4.21
N LEU A 49 -2.41 15.33 -3.92
CA LEU A 49 -1.19 14.66 -4.34
C LEU A 49 -1.08 13.27 -3.69
N MET A 50 -1.41 13.16 -2.41
CA MET A 50 -1.41 11.87 -1.69
C MET A 50 -2.30 10.84 -2.39
N TYR A 51 -3.56 11.18 -2.71
CA TYR A 51 -4.45 10.24 -3.39
C TYR A 51 -4.02 9.94 -4.82
N VAL A 52 -3.48 10.92 -5.56
CA VAL A 52 -2.91 10.68 -6.90
C VAL A 52 -1.74 9.70 -6.83
N SER A 53 -0.85 9.86 -5.84
CA SER A 53 0.26 8.93 -5.62
C SER A 53 -0.22 7.51 -5.32
N ILE A 54 -1.22 7.34 -4.46
CA ILE A 54 -1.81 6.02 -4.15
C ILE A 54 -2.43 5.41 -5.41
N PHE A 55 -3.14 6.20 -6.22
CA PHE A 55 -3.75 5.72 -7.46
C PHE A 55 -2.70 5.27 -8.49
N ILE A 56 -1.63 6.04 -8.69
CA ILE A 56 -0.52 5.67 -9.57
C ILE A 56 0.14 4.37 -9.09
N ALA A 57 0.38 4.24 -7.78
CA ALA A 57 0.94 3.02 -7.20
C ALA A 57 0.03 1.80 -7.42
N ALA A 58 -1.28 1.95 -7.19
CA ALA A 58 -2.27 0.89 -7.42
C ALA A 58 -2.35 0.48 -8.90
N LEU A 59 -2.24 1.45 -9.82
CA LEU A 59 -2.19 1.20 -11.26
C LEU A 59 -0.92 0.43 -11.65
N ALA A 60 0.24 0.84 -11.16
CA ALA A 60 1.51 0.16 -11.42
C ALA A 60 1.53 -1.26 -10.84
N PHE A 61 1.09 -1.44 -9.60
CA PHE A 61 0.92 -2.74 -8.94
C PHE A 61 0.02 -3.68 -9.75
N SER A 62 -1.14 -3.16 -10.20
CA SER A 62 -2.08 -3.92 -11.04
C SER A 62 -1.51 -4.25 -12.42
N ALA A 63 -0.76 -3.33 -13.03
CA ALA A 63 -0.14 -3.51 -14.34
C ALA A 63 1.00 -4.54 -14.30
N ILE A 64 1.84 -4.52 -13.26
CA ILE A 64 2.91 -5.51 -13.07
C ILE A 64 2.32 -6.92 -13.03
N TYR A 65 1.30 -7.17 -12.20
CA TYR A 65 0.61 -8.46 -12.20
C TYR A 65 -0.06 -8.75 -13.55
N GLY A 66 -0.72 -7.74 -14.12
CA GLY A 66 -1.47 -7.83 -15.36
C GLY A 66 -0.63 -8.30 -16.54
N PHE A 67 0.57 -7.75 -16.69
CA PHE A 67 1.45 -7.98 -17.84
C PHE A 67 2.53 -9.02 -17.58
N LEU A 68 3.08 -9.12 -16.36
CA LEU A 68 4.27 -9.92 -16.11
C LEU A 68 3.96 -11.30 -15.49
N VAL A 69 2.79 -11.49 -14.88
CA VAL A 69 2.40 -12.80 -14.33
C VAL A 69 1.67 -13.59 -15.41
N THR A 70 2.25 -14.69 -15.90
CA THR A 70 1.64 -15.47 -17.00
C THR A 70 0.45 -16.32 -16.55
N LYS A 71 0.56 -17.00 -15.39
CA LYS A 71 -0.49 -17.87 -14.85
C LYS A 71 -1.26 -17.15 -13.75
N LYS A 72 -2.44 -16.61 -14.10
CA LYS A 72 -3.30 -15.87 -13.19
C LYS A 72 -4.08 -16.82 -12.27
N SER A 73 -4.02 -16.57 -10.97
CA SER A 73 -4.78 -17.28 -9.94
C SER A 73 -4.79 -16.48 -8.64
N LEU A 74 -5.68 -16.83 -7.72
CA LEU A 74 -5.66 -16.26 -6.37
C LEU A 74 -4.32 -16.50 -5.67
N MET A 75 -3.75 -17.71 -5.80
CA MET A 75 -2.44 -18.03 -5.22
C MET A 75 -1.33 -17.18 -5.84
N ALA A 76 -1.32 -16.99 -7.17
CA ALA A 76 -0.35 -16.11 -7.82
C ALA A 76 -0.50 -14.65 -7.35
N GLY A 77 -1.75 -14.19 -7.15
CA GLY A 77 -2.04 -12.87 -6.58
C GLY A 77 -1.56 -12.71 -5.15
N LEU A 78 -1.83 -13.71 -4.30
CA LEU A 78 -1.35 -13.78 -2.92
C LEU A 78 0.18 -13.70 -2.85
N THR A 79 0.87 -14.56 -3.58
CA THR A 79 2.34 -14.60 -3.60
C THR A 79 2.93 -13.31 -4.14
N TYR A 80 2.36 -12.76 -5.21
CA TYR A 80 2.77 -11.46 -5.74
C TYR A 80 2.61 -10.35 -4.70
N GLY A 81 1.43 -10.26 -4.07
CA GLY A 81 1.13 -9.28 -3.03
C GLY A 81 2.06 -9.39 -1.83
N LEU A 82 2.32 -10.61 -1.35
CA LEU A 82 3.24 -10.86 -0.24
C LEU A 82 4.67 -10.39 -0.56
N LEU A 83 5.21 -10.78 -1.71
CA LEU A 83 6.58 -10.41 -2.11
C LEU A 83 6.71 -8.90 -2.33
N TYR A 84 5.73 -8.28 -2.99
CA TYR A 84 5.68 -6.83 -3.17
C TYR A 84 5.59 -6.11 -1.83
N GLY A 85 4.71 -6.57 -0.94
CA GLY A 85 4.50 -6.02 0.39
C GLY A 85 5.76 -6.08 1.25
N ILE A 86 6.51 -7.19 1.22
CA ILE A 86 7.81 -7.29 1.91
C ILE A 86 8.81 -6.31 1.30
N ALA A 87 8.94 -6.32 -0.03
CA ALA A 87 9.92 -5.49 -0.73
C ALA A 87 9.74 -3.99 -0.46
N VAL A 88 8.49 -3.50 -0.48
CA VAL A 88 8.18 -2.09 -0.23
C VAL A 88 8.08 -1.79 1.26
N GLY A 89 7.46 -2.68 2.03
CA GLY A 89 7.19 -2.50 3.45
C GLY A 89 8.46 -2.44 4.30
N VAL A 90 9.49 -3.21 3.98
CA VAL A 90 10.78 -3.15 4.71
C VAL A 90 11.41 -1.76 4.58
N GLY A 91 11.42 -1.20 3.36
CA GLY A 91 11.93 0.15 3.12
C GLY A 91 11.10 1.22 3.85
N MET A 92 9.77 1.10 3.78
CA MET A 92 8.87 2.06 4.42
C MET A 92 8.94 2.01 5.96
N GLY A 93 8.96 0.83 6.57
CA GLY A 93 9.01 0.68 8.02
C GLY A 93 10.44 0.81 8.56
N TYR A 94 11.25 -0.22 8.31
CA TYR A 94 12.59 -0.35 8.90
C TYR A 94 13.64 0.52 8.20
N GLY A 95 13.50 0.78 6.90
CA GLY A 95 14.35 1.75 6.19
C GLY A 95 14.21 3.15 6.80
N SER A 96 12.98 3.63 7.01
CA SER A 96 12.75 4.88 7.74
C SER A 96 13.27 4.84 9.17
N TYR A 97 13.00 3.77 9.94
CA TYR A 97 13.47 3.64 11.32
C TYR A 97 15.01 3.66 11.46
N SER A 98 15.73 3.20 10.44
CA SER A 98 17.20 3.17 10.46
C SER A 98 17.85 4.57 10.47
N THR A 99 17.13 5.61 10.04
CA THR A 99 17.66 6.97 9.88
C THR A 99 16.81 8.04 10.55
N MET A 100 15.52 7.78 10.76
CA MET A 100 14.59 8.69 11.40
C MET A 100 14.29 8.23 12.83
N PRO A 101 14.23 9.15 13.81
CA PRO A 101 13.91 8.81 15.19
C PRO A 101 12.39 8.61 15.39
N ILE A 102 11.78 7.72 14.62
CA ILE A 102 10.37 7.35 14.75
C ILE A 102 10.19 6.27 15.84
N PRO A 103 9.04 6.22 16.54
CA PRO A 103 8.75 5.13 17.47
C PRO A 103 8.80 3.76 16.79
N TYR A 104 9.33 2.74 17.47
CA TYR A 104 9.37 1.38 16.93
C TYR A 104 7.98 0.85 16.52
N SER A 105 6.94 1.18 17.30
CA SER A 105 5.56 0.81 16.98
C SER A 105 5.08 1.38 15.64
N MET A 106 5.55 2.58 15.28
CA MET A 106 5.27 3.20 13.97
C MET A 106 5.94 2.42 12.85
N ALA A 107 7.23 2.11 12.99
CA ALA A 107 8.00 1.35 12.01
C ALA A 107 7.40 -0.04 11.75
N LEU A 108 7.07 -0.77 12.82
CA LEU A 108 6.44 -2.08 12.73
C LEU A 108 5.06 -2.02 12.09
N THR A 109 4.26 -1.02 12.44
CA THR A 109 2.92 -0.84 11.87
C THR A 109 2.96 -0.46 10.40
N TRP A 110 3.92 0.39 9.97
CA TRP A 110 4.14 0.68 8.55
C TRP A 110 4.56 -0.57 7.78
N PHE A 111 5.49 -1.36 8.31
CA PHE A 111 5.92 -2.60 7.66
C PHE A 111 4.74 -3.57 7.50
N LEU A 112 4.08 -3.94 8.60
CA LEU A 112 2.98 -4.92 8.57
C LEU A 112 1.76 -4.39 7.80
N GLY A 113 1.46 -3.10 7.94
CA GLY A 113 0.40 -2.42 7.19
C GLY A 113 0.58 -2.56 5.69
N THR A 114 1.77 -2.21 5.18
CA THR A 114 2.10 -2.33 3.75
C THR A 114 2.05 -3.78 3.27
N VAL A 115 2.51 -4.74 4.08
CA VAL A 115 2.41 -6.17 3.74
C VAL A 115 0.94 -6.61 3.62
N ILE A 116 0.09 -6.24 4.57
CA ILE A 116 -1.34 -6.59 4.57
C ILE A 116 -2.06 -5.92 3.38
N GLU A 117 -1.82 -4.64 3.13
CA GLU A 117 -2.37 -3.91 1.98
C GLU A 117 -2.00 -4.56 0.65
N ALA A 118 -0.73 -4.96 0.50
CA ALA A 118 -0.25 -5.60 -0.71
C ALA A 118 -0.80 -7.03 -0.88
N ILE A 119 -0.93 -7.81 0.20
CA ILE A 119 -1.56 -9.14 0.18
C ILE A 119 -3.01 -9.05 -0.28
N LEU A 120 -3.80 -8.17 0.35
CA LEU A 120 -5.21 -8.00 0.01
C LEU A 120 -5.38 -7.44 -1.40
N GLY A 121 -4.53 -6.49 -1.79
CA GLY A 121 -4.45 -5.99 -3.16
C GLY A 121 -4.13 -7.11 -4.16
N GLY A 122 -3.14 -7.95 -3.86
CA GLY A 122 -2.75 -9.09 -4.70
C GLY A 122 -3.88 -10.10 -4.88
N LEU A 123 -4.64 -10.39 -3.82
CA LEU A 123 -5.84 -11.23 -3.90
C LEU A 123 -6.91 -10.62 -4.82
N VAL A 124 -7.14 -9.30 -4.75
CA VAL A 124 -8.01 -8.57 -5.68
C VAL A 124 -7.54 -8.74 -7.13
N LEU A 125 -6.24 -8.63 -7.38
CA LEU A 125 -5.68 -8.82 -8.72
C LEU A 125 -5.92 -10.25 -9.23
N GLY A 126 -5.65 -11.27 -8.42
CA GLY A 126 -5.87 -12.67 -8.77
C GLY A 126 -7.35 -13.01 -9.00
N ALA A 127 -8.26 -12.29 -8.34
CA ALA A 127 -9.70 -12.45 -8.53
C ALA A 127 -10.21 -11.77 -9.81
N ILE A 128 -9.74 -10.56 -10.13
CA ILE A 128 -10.25 -9.75 -11.24
C ILE A 128 -9.52 -10.05 -12.55
N ILE A 129 -8.19 -10.12 -12.52
CA ILE A 129 -7.35 -10.25 -13.70
C ILE A 129 -7.18 -11.74 -14.03
N LYS A 130 -8.25 -12.33 -14.56
CA LYS A 130 -8.24 -13.71 -15.08
C LYS A 130 -7.74 -13.76 -16.51
N ASN A 131 -7.15 -14.90 -16.89
CA ASN A 131 -6.85 -15.24 -18.28
C ASN A 131 -8.10 -15.11 -19.17
#